data_AF-A0A2N0SE16-F1
#
_entry.id   AF-A0A2N0SE16-F1
#
_cell.length_a   1.000
_cell.length_b   1.000
_cell.length_c   1.000
_cell.angle_alpha   90.00
_cell.angle_beta   90.00
_cell.angle_gamma   90.00
#
_symmetry.space_group_name_H-M   'P 1'
#
loop_
_entity.id
_entity.type
_entity.pdbx_description
1 polymer ?
#
loop_
_entity_poly.entity_id
_entity_poly.type
_entity_poly.pdbx_seq_one_letter_code
_entity_poly.pdbx_strand_id
1 'polypeptide(L)'
;MIENSGRCIKKILFKPENAIEYECNNFNEDSLNFIRKIYENCPSIEYLTITFPPSEEHFAEFEKLLKICQNIKSLLIIIYNVDKIETSEKILENGKILLEILVRSAPTNLKEIRFYEDFKFSLENLEDFLEKWRDINNNNFTKNSPEEVTLSLNYTAPSENNGGMNNTRCFGIFQFKLKLIMQI
;
A
#
# COMPACT_ATOMS: atom_id res chain seq x y z
N MET A 1 -11.92 -18.12 -0.25
CA MET A 1 -13.14 -17.68 -0.95
C MET A 1 -13.81 -16.59 -0.10
N ILE A 2 -13.95 -15.36 -0.63
CA ILE A 2 -14.52 -14.19 0.10
C ILE A 2 -16.06 -14.10 -0.07
N GLU A 3 -16.62 -14.95 -0.92
CA GLU A 3 -17.96 -14.86 -1.52
C GLU A 3 -19.13 -15.20 -0.57
N ASN A 4 -18.86 -15.68 0.67
CA ASN A 4 -19.90 -16.21 1.57
C ASN A 4 -19.80 -15.69 3.02
N SER A 5 -19.39 -14.44 3.22
CA SER A 5 -19.15 -13.90 4.55
C SER A 5 -20.26 -12.97 5.08
N GLY A 6 -21.38 -12.86 4.36
CA GLY A 6 -22.50 -11.97 4.73
C GLY A 6 -22.12 -10.49 4.77
N ARG A 7 -21.03 -10.10 4.09
CA ARG A 7 -20.43 -8.75 4.12
C ARG A 7 -19.88 -8.31 5.49
N CYS A 8 -19.68 -9.25 6.41
CA CYS A 8 -19.22 -8.95 7.77
C CYS A 8 -17.69 -8.96 7.93
N ILE A 9 -16.92 -9.23 6.87
CA ILE A 9 -15.45 -9.26 6.96
C ILE A 9 -14.94 -7.86 7.22
N LYS A 10 -14.25 -7.73 8.36
CA LYS A 10 -13.57 -6.50 8.78
C LYS A 10 -12.06 -6.54 8.56
N LYS A 11 -11.47 -7.73 8.42
CA LYS A 11 -10.02 -7.92 8.35
C LYS A 11 -9.63 -8.94 7.30
N ILE A 12 -8.75 -8.56 6.39
CA ILE A 12 -8.06 -9.45 5.44
C ILE A 12 -6.58 -9.10 5.57
N LEU A 13 -5.82 -9.98 6.22
CA LEU A 13 -4.44 -9.74 6.57
C LEU A 13 -3.61 -10.95 6.17
N PHE A 14 -2.55 -10.70 5.41
CA PHE A 14 -1.54 -11.69 5.08
C PHE A 14 -0.17 -11.15 5.43
N LYS A 15 0.75 -12.04 5.83
CA LYS A 15 2.14 -11.66 5.99
C LYS A 15 2.74 -11.44 4.61
N PRO A 16 3.59 -10.40 4.43
CA PRO A 16 4.26 -10.19 3.15
C PRO A 16 5.05 -11.41 2.67
N GLU A 17 5.69 -12.13 3.60
CA GLU A 17 6.40 -13.39 3.37
C GLU A 17 5.52 -14.46 2.67
N ASN A 18 4.22 -14.49 2.97
CA ASN A 18 3.27 -15.44 2.39
C ASN A 18 2.67 -14.96 1.06
N ALA A 19 2.86 -13.69 0.70
CA ALA A 19 2.31 -13.10 -0.51
C ALA A 19 3.22 -13.32 -1.75
N ILE A 20 4.48 -13.73 -1.51
CA ILE A 20 5.55 -13.80 -2.52
C ILE A 20 5.87 -15.25 -2.93
N GLU A 21 5.26 -16.24 -2.26
CA GLU A 21 5.71 -17.65 -2.34
C GLU A 21 5.24 -18.46 -3.56
N TYR A 22 4.69 -17.83 -4.61
CA TYR A 22 4.28 -18.55 -5.81
C TYR A 22 4.61 -17.75 -7.08
N GLU A 23 5.51 -18.29 -7.92
CA GLU A 23 5.50 -18.07 -9.37
C GLU A 23 4.18 -18.67 -9.91
N CYS A 24 3.07 -17.98 -9.66
CA CYS A 24 1.78 -18.37 -10.17
C CYS A 24 1.66 -17.77 -11.57
N ASN A 25 1.55 -18.62 -12.59
CA ASN A 25 1.36 -18.22 -13.99
C ASN A 25 0.15 -17.27 -14.20
N ASN A 26 -0.73 -17.13 -13.20
CA ASN A 26 -1.93 -16.30 -13.24
C ASN A 26 -1.94 -15.17 -12.19
N PHE A 27 -0.79 -14.82 -11.57
CA PHE A 27 -0.76 -13.82 -10.49
C PHE A 27 -1.50 -12.53 -10.84
N ASN A 28 -1.28 -11.97 -12.03
CA ASN A 28 -1.92 -10.73 -12.48
C ASN A 28 -3.45 -10.86 -12.53
N GLU A 29 -3.98 -11.98 -13.03
CA GLU A 29 -5.42 -12.22 -13.10
C GLU A 29 -6.02 -12.51 -11.73
N ASP A 30 -5.31 -13.30 -10.91
CA ASP A 30 -5.71 -13.65 -9.56
C ASP A 30 -5.75 -12.42 -8.65
N SER A 31 -4.75 -11.53 -8.75
CA SER A 31 -4.72 -10.27 -8.02
C SER A 31 -5.87 -9.36 -8.45
N LEU A 32 -6.13 -9.17 -9.75
CA LEU A 32 -7.31 -8.40 -10.21
C LEU A 32 -8.60 -8.96 -9.61
N ASN A 33 -8.83 -10.27 -9.77
CA ASN A 33 -10.02 -10.94 -9.28
C ASN A 33 -10.16 -10.82 -7.76
N PHE A 34 -9.05 -10.84 -7.03
CA PHE A 34 -9.03 -10.63 -5.59
C PHE A 34 -9.49 -9.21 -5.21
N ILE A 35 -8.97 -8.16 -5.87
CA ILE A 35 -9.41 -6.77 -5.65
C ILE A 35 -10.91 -6.64 -5.92
N ARG A 36 -11.38 -7.19 -7.04
CA ARG A 36 -12.80 -7.16 -7.44
C ARG A 36 -13.70 -7.80 -6.39
N LYS A 37 -13.36 -9.01 -5.96
CA LYS A 37 -14.11 -9.73 -4.93
C LYS A 37 -14.14 -9.01 -3.59
N ILE A 38 -13.09 -8.27 -3.21
CA ILE A 38 -13.10 -7.49 -1.97
C ILE A 38 -14.15 -6.39 -2.03
N TYR A 39 -14.13 -5.52 -3.04
CA TYR A 39 -15.06 -4.39 -3.04
C TYR A 39 -16.51 -4.83 -3.32
N GLU A 40 -16.73 -5.95 -4.00
CA GLU A 40 -18.07 -6.51 -4.24
C GLU A 40 -18.70 -7.12 -2.97
N ASN A 41 -17.87 -7.75 -2.13
CA ASN A 41 -18.35 -8.58 -1.02
C ASN A 41 -18.02 -8.03 0.38
N CYS A 42 -17.05 -7.12 0.49
CA CYS A 42 -16.53 -6.61 1.78
C CYS A 42 -16.46 -5.07 1.84
N PRO A 43 -17.54 -4.32 1.53
CA PRO A 43 -17.51 -2.85 1.58
C PRO A 43 -17.24 -2.27 3.00
N SER A 44 -17.43 -3.09 4.05
CA SER A 44 -17.18 -2.74 5.44
C SER A 44 -15.80 -3.16 5.96
N ILE A 45 -14.87 -3.51 5.07
CA ILE A 45 -13.51 -3.88 5.44
C ILE A 45 -12.81 -2.73 6.18
N GLU A 46 -12.12 -3.04 7.28
CA GLU A 46 -11.41 -2.07 8.13
C GLU A 46 -9.89 -2.23 8.05
N TYR A 47 -9.39 -3.44 7.86
CA TYR A 47 -7.96 -3.74 7.79
C TYR A 47 -7.68 -4.61 6.57
N LEU A 48 -6.86 -4.10 5.65
CA LEU A 48 -6.62 -4.75 4.37
C LEU A 48 -5.13 -4.87 4.06
N THR A 49 -4.70 -6.07 3.70
CA THR A 49 -3.47 -6.33 2.96
C THR A 49 -3.83 -6.62 1.51
N ILE A 50 -3.16 -5.94 0.58
CA ILE A 50 -3.39 -6.11 -0.86
C ILE A 50 -2.05 -6.28 -1.58
N THR A 51 -2.01 -7.19 -2.53
CA THR A 51 -0.82 -7.51 -3.33
C THR A 51 -1.20 -7.51 -4.80
N PHE A 52 -0.51 -6.71 -5.62
CA PHE A 52 -0.79 -6.59 -7.05
C PHE A 52 0.41 -6.05 -7.85
N PRO A 53 0.53 -6.35 -9.15
CA PRO A 53 1.55 -5.77 -10.03
C PRO A 53 1.20 -4.32 -10.41
N PRO A 54 2.20 -3.48 -10.72
CA PRO A 54 1.96 -2.06 -10.99
C PRO A 54 1.47 -1.84 -12.44
N SER A 55 0.26 -2.32 -12.75
CA SER A 55 -0.38 -2.10 -14.06
C SER A 55 -1.54 -1.12 -13.97
N GLU A 56 -1.86 -0.47 -15.09
CA GLU A 56 -2.97 0.47 -15.20
C GLU A 56 -4.31 -0.15 -14.75
N GLU A 57 -4.58 -1.40 -15.14
CA GLU A 57 -5.81 -2.09 -14.75
C GLU A 57 -5.87 -2.31 -13.23
N HIS A 58 -4.76 -2.70 -12.60
CA HIS A 58 -4.71 -2.89 -11.15
C HIS A 58 -4.88 -1.57 -10.40
N PHE A 59 -4.26 -0.50 -10.87
CA PHE A 59 -4.45 0.82 -10.29
C PHE A 59 -5.91 1.28 -10.40
N ALA A 60 -6.57 1.02 -11.53
CA ALA A 60 -7.98 1.34 -11.71
C ALA A 60 -8.89 0.54 -10.76
N GLU A 61 -8.67 -0.77 -10.61
CA GLU A 61 -9.44 -1.60 -9.68
C GLU A 61 -9.16 -1.25 -8.21
N PHE A 62 -7.90 -0.93 -7.88
CA PHE A 62 -7.52 -0.46 -6.56
C PHE A 62 -8.20 0.89 -6.23
N GLU A 63 -8.25 1.83 -7.17
CA GLU A 63 -8.97 3.09 -6.98
C GLU A 63 -10.47 2.87 -6.74
N LYS A 64 -11.11 1.95 -7.48
CA LYS A 64 -12.51 1.57 -7.22
C LYS A 64 -12.67 0.96 -5.84
N LEU A 65 -11.76 0.09 -5.42
CA LEU A 65 -11.77 -0.51 -4.09
C LEU A 65 -11.76 0.57 -3.01
N LEU A 66 -10.84 1.55 -3.09
CA LEU A 66 -10.77 2.62 -2.11
C LEU A 66 -12.06 3.45 -2.07
N LYS A 67 -12.66 3.75 -3.23
CA LYS A 67 -13.94 4.48 -3.32
C LYS A 67 -15.11 3.73 -2.69
N ILE A 68 -15.16 2.40 -2.84
CA ILE A 68 -16.26 1.58 -2.29
C ILE A 68 -16.05 1.26 -0.81
N CYS A 69 -14.82 0.91 -0.41
CA CYS A 69 -14.48 0.43 0.93
C CYS A 69 -14.12 1.59 1.89
N GLN A 70 -15.09 2.45 2.21
CA GLN A 70 -14.87 3.67 3.00
C GLN A 70 -14.61 3.46 4.51
N ASN A 71 -14.55 2.21 4.97
CA ASN A 71 -14.31 1.85 6.37
C ASN A 71 -12.85 1.47 6.67
N ILE A 72 -11.96 1.47 5.65
CA ILE A 72 -10.57 1.09 5.82
C ILE A 72 -9.89 2.06 6.79
N LYS A 73 -9.28 1.49 7.83
CA LYS A 73 -8.48 2.17 8.86
C LYS A 73 -7.00 1.92 8.67
N SER A 74 -6.63 0.74 8.17
CA SER A 74 -5.24 0.35 7.96
C SER A 74 -5.11 -0.41 6.65
N LEU A 75 -4.14 0.01 5.83
CA LEU A 75 -3.87 -0.54 4.52
C LEU A 75 -2.39 -0.91 4.39
N LEU A 76 -2.12 -2.18 4.12
CA LEU A 76 -0.80 -2.67 3.73
C LEU A 76 -0.81 -2.95 2.23
N ILE A 77 0.03 -2.25 1.48
CA ILE A 77 0.16 -2.40 0.03
C ILE A 77 1.49 -3.08 -0.27
N ILE A 78 1.42 -4.13 -1.08
CA ILE A 78 2.56 -4.88 -1.58
C ILE A 78 2.50 -4.82 -3.11
N ILE A 79 3.46 -4.18 -3.75
CA ILE A 79 3.57 -4.25 -5.20
C ILE A 79 4.57 -5.33 -5.56
N TYR A 80 4.16 -6.25 -6.42
CA TYR A 80 4.97 -7.37 -6.86
C TYR A 80 4.89 -7.49 -8.39
N ASN A 81 6.02 -7.36 -9.07
CA ASN A 81 6.10 -7.42 -10.52
C ASN A 81 6.71 -8.77 -10.94
N VAL A 82 5.87 -9.67 -11.46
CA VAL A 82 6.28 -11.02 -11.88
C VAL A 82 7.01 -10.99 -13.23
N ASP A 83 6.66 -10.04 -14.09
CA ASP A 83 6.92 -10.18 -15.53
C ASP A 83 8.11 -9.36 -16.04
N LYS A 84 8.65 -8.40 -15.26
CA LYS A 84 9.71 -7.49 -15.75
C LYS A 84 10.69 -7.02 -14.68
N ILE A 85 11.96 -6.92 -15.08
CA ILE A 85 12.93 -6.01 -14.44
C ILE A 85 12.47 -4.59 -14.78
N GLU A 86 11.84 -3.93 -13.82
CA GLU A 86 11.35 -2.57 -13.98
C GLU A 86 12.50 -1.56 -13.84
N THR A 87 12.52 -0.53 -14.69
CA THR A 87 13.54 0.53 -14.56
C THR A 87 13.25 1.36 -13.32
N SER A 88 14.30 1.93 -12.70
CA SER A 88 14.12 2.83 -11.55
C SER A 88 13.15 3.99 -11.84
N GLU A 89 13.15 4.51 -13.07
CA GLU A 89 12.20 5.55 -13.52
C GLU A 89 10.76 5.06 -13.48
N LYS A 90 10.51 3.84 -13.97
CA LYS A 90 9.16 3.26 -13.98
C LYS A 90 8.67 2.94 -12.56
N ILE A 91 9.55 2.46 -11.68
CA ILE A 91 9.22 2.27 -10.25
C ILE A 91 8.80 3.60 -9.61
N LEU A 92 9.52 4.70 -9.88
CA LEU A 92 9.19 6.03 -9.37
C LEU A 92 7.86 6.56 -9.94
N GLU A 93 7.60 6.33 -11.23
CA GLU A 93 6.33 6.70 -11.88
C GLU A 93 5.15 5.96 -11.26
N ASN A 94 5.27 4.64 -11.08
CA ASN A 94 4.25 3.82 -10.43
C ASN A 94 4.01 4.26 -8.98
N GLY A 95 5.09 4.59 -8.26
CA GLY A 95 5.02 5.16 -6.91
C GLY A 95 4.22 6.47 -6.90
N LYS A 96 4.49 7.39 -7.83
CA LYS A 96 3.73 8.64 -7.98
C LYS A 96 2.24 8.40 -8.21
N ILE A 97 1.90 7.54 -9.17
CA ILE A 97 0.51 7.18 -9.51
C ILE A 97 -0.22 6.64 -8.27
N LEU A 98 0.44 5.77 -7.49
CA LEU A 98 -0.14 5.22 -6.27
C LEU A 98 -0.46 6.30 -5.23
N LEU A 99 0.49 7.22 -4.99
CA LEU A 99 0.28 8.32 -4.04
C LEU A 99 -0.86 9.24 -4.48
N GLU A 100 -0.97 9.55 -5.77
CA GLU A 100 -2.07 10.36 -6.32
C GLU A 100 -3.43 9.67 -6.17
N ILE A 101 -3.50 8.35 -6.38
CA ILE A 101 -4.72 7.56 -6.16
C ILE A 101 -5.12 7.61 -4.67
N LEU A 102 -4.16 7.44 -3.76
CA LEU A 102 -4.41 7.52 -2.33
C LEU A 102 -4.95 8.89 -1.93
N VAL A 103 -4.36 9.99 -2.38
CA VAL A 103 -4.87 11.35 -2.11
C VAL A 103 -6.30 11.52 -2.62
N ARG A 104 -6.59 11.04 -3.83
CA ARG A 104 -7.89 11.25 -4.49
C ARG A 104 -9.00 10.36 -3.92
N SER A 105 -8.68 9.16 -3.47
CA SER A 105 -9.67 8.09 -3.28
C SER A 105 -9.60 7.38 -1.94
N ALA A 106 -8.55 7.59 -1.13
CA ALA A 106 -8.44 6.95 0.16
C ALA A 106 -9.63 7.32 1.07
N PRO A 107 -10.12 6.38 1.89
CA PRO A 107 -11.14 6.67 2.88
C PRO A 107 -10.68 7.71 3.89
N THR A 108 -11.60 8.56 4.34
CA THR A 108 -11.34 9.57 5.37
C THR A 108 -10.96 8.99 6.74
N ASN A 109 -11.30 7.71 6.96
CA ASN A 109 -10.98 6.98 8.19
C ASN A 109 -9.61 6.27 8.14
N LEU A 110 -8.86 6.43 7.05
CA LEU A 110 -7.58 5.77 6.86
C LEU A 110 -6.51 6.39 7.78
N LYS A 111 -6.11 5.63 8.80
CA LYS A 111 -5.15 6.05 9.83
C LYS A 111 -3.75 5.52 9.59
N GLU A 112 -3.63 4.42 8.87
CA GLU A 112 -2.35 3.75 8.66
C GLU A 112 -2.21 3.31 7.20
N ILE A 113 -1.09 3.70 6.58
CA ILE A 113 -0.64 3.13 5.32
C ILE A 113 0.76 2.57 5.51
N ARG A 114 0.94 1.34 5.06
CA ARG A 114 2.23 0.65 5.04
C ARG A 114 2.52 0.19 3.62
N PHE A 115 3.76 0.41 3.19
CA PHE A 115 4.26 -0.07 1.90
C PHE A 115 5.30 -1.15 2.14
N TYR A 116 5.24 -2.23 1.36
CA TYR A 116 6.20 -3.34 1.42
C TYR A 116 6.67 -3.71 0.01
N GLU A 117 7.87 -4.29 -0.09
CA GLU A 117 8.65 -4.52 -1.32
C GLU A 117 9.23 -3.24 -1.99
N ASP A 118 9.80 -3.41 -3.19
CA ASP A 118 10.59 -2.48 -4.03
C ASP A 118 9.88 -1.16 -4.44
N PHE A 119 9.07 -0.57 -3.57
CA PHE A 119 8.58 0.79 -3.74
C PHE A 119 9.73 1.79 -3.70
N LYS A 120 9.69 2.73 -4.64
CA LYS A 120 10.50 3.95 -4.59
C LYS A 120 9.60 5.14 -4.85
N PHE A 121 9.82 6.19 -4.06
CA PHE A 121 9.19 7.48 -4.24
C PHE A 121 10.29 8.52 -4.38
N SER A 122 10.09 9.54 -5.21
CA SER A 122 10.89 10.74 -5.08
C SER A 122 10.52 11.42 -3.76
N LEU A 123 11.47 12.13 -3.17
CA LEU A 123 11.22 12.92 -1.97
C LEU A 123 10.08 13.92 -2.20
N GLU A 124 10.11 14.61 -3.36
CA GLU A 124 9.09 15.58 -3.77
C GLU A 124 7.67 14.98 -3.79
N ASN A 125 7.48 13.80 -4.40
CA ASN A 125 6.16 13.16 -4.46
C ASN A 125 5.69 12.72 -3.06
N LEU A 126 6.61 12.31 -2.19
CA LEU A 126 6.28 11.91 -0.83
C LEU A 126 5.90 13.13 0.03
N GLU A 127 6.60 14.25 -0.11
CA GLU A 127 6.29 15.50 0.59
C GLU A 127 4.91 16.06 0.18
N ASP A 128 4.64 16.13 -1.14
CA ASP A 128 3.35 16.56 -1.68
C ASP A 128 2.20 15.66 -1.20
N PHE A 129 2.43 14.33 -1.18
CA PHE A 129 1.48 13.37 -0.64
C PHE A 129 1.18 13.61 0.84
N LEU A 130 2.22 13.78 1.67
CA LEU A 130 2.07 13.99 3.10
C LEU A 130 1.33 15.30 3.43
N GLU A 131 1.59 16.37 2.67
CA GLU A 131 0.89 17.63 2.80
C GLU A 131 -0.61 17.47 2.50
N LYS A 132 -0.95 16.89 1.35
CA LYS A 132 -2.35 16.67 0.95
C LYS A 132 -3.09 15.72 1.90
N TRP A 133 -2.43 14.66 2.34
CA TRP A 133 -3.06 13.71 3.26
C TRP A 133 -3.28 14.32 4.65
N ARG A 134 -2.33 15.14 5.14
CA ARG A 134 -2.52 15.91 6.37
C ARG A 134 -3.76 16.81 6.26
N ASP A 135 -3.95 17.51 5.15
CA ASP A 135 -5.10 18.40 4.98
C ASP A 135 -6.43 17.65 4.95
N ILE A 136 -6.47 16.47 4.31
CA ILE A 136 -7.64 15.57 4.34
C ILE A 136 -7.98 15.18 5.79
N ASN A 137 -6.98 14.83 6.58
CA ASN A 137 -7.17 14.37 7.95
C ASN A 137 -7.50 15.52 8.92
N ASN A 138 -6.86 16.68 8.78
CA ASN A 138 -7.10 17.86 9.63
C ASN A 138 -8.56 18.31 9.59
N ASN A 139 -9.21 18.23 8.43
CA ASN A 139 -10.63 18.53 8.28
C ASN A 139 -11.54 17.58 9.09
N ASN A 140 -11.08 16.35 9.37
CA ASN A 140 -11.85 15.32 10.08
C ASN A 140 -11.58 15.27 11.59
N PHE A 141 -10.42 15.75 12.04
CA PHE A 141 -10.00 15.71 13.45
C PHE A 141 -10.69 16.72 14.38
N THR A 142 -11.56 17.60 13.86
CA THR A 142 -12.37 18.52 14.67
C THR A 142 -13.45 17.83 15.52
N LYS A 143 -13.62 16.50 15.44
CA LYS A 143 -14.72 15.80 16.14
C LYS A 143 -14.34 14.75 17.17
N ASN A 144 -13.12 14.20 17.22
CA ASN A 144 -12.74 13.22 18.24
C ASN A 144 -11.21 13.22 18.40
N SER A 145 -10.73 13.14 19.66
CA SER A 145 -9.40 12.76 20.18
C SER A 145 -8.21 12.64 19.21
N PRO A 146 -6.97 13.05 19.58
CA PRO A 146 -5.79 12.89 18.71
C PRO A 146 -5.48 11.40 18.48
N GLU A 147 -5.99 10.84 17.39
CA GLU A 147 -5.62 9.51 16.93
C GLU A 147 -4.39 9.62 16.02
N GLU A 148 -3.37 8.79 16.28
CA GLU A 148 -2.11 8.81 15.53
C GLU A 148 -2.32 8.32 14.08
N VAL A 149 -1.98 9.16 13.09
CA VAL A 149 -1.82 8.73 11.70
C VAL A 149 -0.39 8.25 11.49
N THR A 150 -0.23 7.05 10.93
CA THR A 150 1.08 6.40 10.74
C THR A 150 1.33 6.11 9.27
N LEU A 151 2.49 6.54 8.77
CA LEU A 151 3.06 6.07 7.51
C LEU A 151 4.28 5.20 7.81
N SER A 152 4.34 4.00 7.25
CA SER A 152 5.52 3.13 7.32
C SER A 152 6.10 2.90 5.94
N LEU A 153 7.35 3.34 5.77
CA LEU A 153 8.15 3.11 4.58
C LEU A 153 9.27 2.12 4.93
N ASN A 154 9.41 1.08 4.12
CA ASN A 154 10.56 0.21 4.16
C ASN A 154 11.67 0.82 3.29
N TYR A 155 12.84 1.04 3.87
CA TYR A 155 14.01 1.51 3.12
C TYR A 155 14.98 0.36 2.89
N THR A 156 15.33 0.10 1.63
CA THR A 156 16.43 -0.79 1.26
C THR A 156 17.68 0.05 0.99
N ALA A 157 18.69 -0.08 1.83
CA ALA A 157 19.97 0.60 1.62
C ALA A 157 20.67 0.06 0.35
N PRO A 158 21.32 0.92 -0.45
CA PRO A 158 22.14 0.45 -1.57
C PRO A 158 23.33 -0.36 -1.02
N SER A 159 23.58 -1.54 -1.58
CA SER A 159 24.75 -2.35 -1.23
C SER A 159 26.02 -1.68 -1.79
N GLU A 160 26.97 -1.32 -0.92
CA GLU A 160 28.34 -1.01 -1.36
C GLU A 160 28.97 -2.28 -1.92
N ASN A 161 29.22 -2.29 -3.24
CA ASN A 161 29.97 -3.36 -3.90
C ASN A 161 31.46 -3.23 -3.56
N ASN A 162 31.85 -3.72 -2.39
CA ASN A 162 33.26 -4.02 -2.10
C ASN A 162 33.50 -5.48 -2.50
N GLY A 163 34.32 -5.67 -3.54
CA GLY A 163 34.55 -6.95 -4.20
C GLY A 163 34.85 -8.10 -3.24
N GLY A 164 34.13 -9.21 -3.44
CA GLY A 164 34.34 -10.45 -2.71
C GLY A 164 33.02 -11.19 -2.47
N MET A 165 32.93 -12.41 -2.98
CA MET A 165 31.76 -13.30 -2.88
C MET A 165 31.17 -13.35 -1.46
N ASN A 166 29.89 -12.98 -1.34
CA ASN A 166 28.81 -13.74 -0.70
C ASN A 166 27.54 -12.89 -0.74
N ASN A 167 26.60 -13.27 -1.60
CA ASN A 167 25.37 -12.54 -1.91
C ASN A 167 24.32 -12.75 -0.80
N THR A 168 24.64 -12.36 0.42
CA THR A 168 23.66 -12.23 1.50
C THR A 168 23.11 -10.82 1.42
N ARG A 169 21.94 -10.66 0.77
CA ARG A 169 21.10 -9.47 0.94
C ARG A 169 20.79 -9.37 2.43
N CYS A 170 21.49 -8.51 3.16
CA CYS A 170 21.07 -8.13 4.50
C CYS A 170 19.78 -7.32 4.34
N PHE A 171 18.63 -7.98 4.46
CA PHE A 171 17.33 -7.35 4.61
C PHE A 171 17.25 -6.70 6.00
N GLY A 172 17.91 -5.55 6.15
CA GLY A 172 17.67 -4.67 7.28
C GLY A 172 16.35 -3.95 7.05
N ILE A 173 15.26 -4.43 7.67
CA ILE A 173 13.98 -3.73 7.67
C ILE A 173 14.11 -2.53 8.61
N PHE A 174 14.51 -1.37 8.08
CA PHE A 174 14.34 -0.12 8.80
C PHE A 174 12.90 0.36 8.59
N GLN A 175 12.03 0.03 9.53
CA GLN A 175 10.68 0.60 9.62
C GLN A 175 10.81 2.08 10.01
N PHE A 176 10.75 2.99 9.06
CA PHE A 176 10.56 4.40 9.40
C PHE A 176 9.09 4.62 9.72
N LYS A 177 8.75 4.62 11.01
CA LYS A 177 7.44 5.07 11.49
C LYS A 177 7.45 6.60 11.49
N LEU A 178 6.96 7.21 10.41
CA LEU A 178 6.75 8.66 10.42
C LEU A 178 5.47 8.94 11.21
N LYS A 179 5.64 9.41 12.45
CA LYS A 179 4.53 9.86 13.28
C LYS A 179 4.24 11.32 12.93
N LEU A 180 3.18 11.59 12.18
CA LEU A 180 2.66 12.94 12.07
C LEU A 180 2.02 13.30 13.41
N ILE A 181 2.80 13.97 14.27
CA ILE A 181 2.27 14.59 15.47
C ILE A 181 1.59 15.87 15.01
N MET A 182 0.26 15.87 14.99
CA MET A 182 -0.52 17.10 14.88
C MET A 182 -0.32 17.90 16.17
N GLN A 183 0.69 18.78 16.20
CA GLN A 183 0.81 19.76 17.27
C GLN A 183 -0.21 20.87 16.99
N ILE A 184 -1.15 21.02 17.93
CA ILE A 184 -2.19 22.07 17.98
C ILE A 184 -1.55 23.37 18.47
#